data_AF-A0A926CL39-F1
#
_entry.id   AF-A0A926CL39-F1
#
_cell.length_a   1.000
_cell.length_b   1.000
_cell.length_c   1.000
_cell.angle_alpha   90.00
_cell.angle_beta   90.00
_cell.angle_gamma   90.00
#
_symmetry.space_group_name_H-M   'P 1'
#
loop_
_entity.id
_entity.type
_entity.pdbx_description
1 polymer ?
#
loop_
_entity_poly.entity_id
_entity_poly.type
_entity_poly.pdbx_seq_one_letter_code
_entity_poly.pdbx_strand_id
1 'polypeptide(L)'
;MRLTCLFLLALLPAVPQSVTIRVDAAAQKGPLRPIYSFFGYDEPNYTYMKDGKKLLSELAALSPVPVHVRAHNMLTTGDGTAALKWGSTNAYTEDANGNPKYDWTIVDRIFDTYLERRMKPMVEIGFMPEALSAKPQPYRHNWDPSQPYKSIYTGWAYPPKDYKKWSELIYQWVRHCIDKYGREEVASWYWEVWN
;
A
#
# COMPACT_ATOMS: atom_id res chain seq x y z
N MET A 1 20.68 65.58 26.82
CA MET A 1 21.64 64.52 26.42
C MET A 1 20.97 63.18 26.70
N ARG A 2 20.33 62.55 25.70
CA ARG A 2 19.70 61.23 25.85
C ARG A 2 20.69 60.19 25.31
N LEU A 3 21.26 59.37 26.19
CA LEU A 3 22.12 58.25 25.80
C LEU A 3 21.23 57.10 25.34
N THR A 4 21.30 56.78 24.06
CA THR A 4 20.73 55.56 23.48
C THR A 4 21.72 54.42 23.72
N CYS A 5 21.43 53.51 24.66
CA CYS A 5 22.21 52.28 24.80
C CYS A 5 21.78 51.28 23.72
N LEU A 6 22.63 51.07 22.72
CA LEU A 6 22.54 49.89 21.85
C LEU A 6 22.94 48.65 22.67
N PHE A 7 22.00 47.72 22.84
CA PHE A 7 22.34 46.36 23.23
C PHE A 7 22.83 45.59 22.00
N LEU A 8 24.14 45.36 21.92
CA LEU A 8 24.70 44.36 21.01
C LEU A 8 24.34 42.97 21.56
N LEU A 9 23.40 42.28 20.91
CA LEU A 9 23.20 40.85 21.15
C LEU A 9 24.40 40.10 20.54
N ALA A 10 25.32 39.62 21.39
CA ALA A 10 26.38 38.72 20.96
C ALA A 10 25.76 37.36 20.60
N LEU A 11 25.71 37.04 19.30
CA LEU A 11 25.46 35.68 18.82
C LEU A 11 26.67 34.82 19.20
N LEU A 12 26.53 34.03 20.27
CA LEU A 12 27.55 33.04 20.62
C LEU A 12 27.51 31.91 19.58
N PRO A 13 28.67 31.48 19.04
CA PRO A 13 28.73 30.35 18.12
C PRO A 13 28.31 29.08 18.85
N ALA A 14 27.48 28.26 18.22
CA ALA A 14 27.10 26.97 18.75
C ALA A 14 28.36 26.10 18.94
N VAL A 15 28.65 25.72 20.19
CA VAL A 15 29.77 24.83 20.50
C VAL A 15 29.39 23.42 20.03
N PRO A 16 30.19 22.76 19.18
CA PRO A 16 29.88 21.42 18.73
C PRO A 16 29.91 20.45 19.90
N GLN A 17 28.75 19.91 20.26
CA GLN A 17 28.63 18.92 21.32
C GLN A 17 29.17 17.58 20.83
N SER A 18 30.25 17.11 21.44
CA SER A 18 30.80 15.78 21.16
C SER A 18 30.04 14.71 21.93
N VAL A 19 29.60 13.65 21.25
CA VAL A 19 28.95 12.49 21.85
C VAL A 19 29.86 11.28 21.71
N THR A 20 30.11 10.57 22.81
CA THR A 20 30.84 9.29 22.81
C THR A 20 29.86 8.13 22.85
N ILE A 21 29.88 7.27 21.84
CA ILE A 21 29.09 6.03 21.80
C ILE A 21 30.01 4.86 22.15
N ARG A 22 29.65 4.07 23.17
CA ARG A 22 30.36 2.84 23.56
C ARG A 22 29.46 1.65 23.29
N VAL A 23 29.96 0.65 22.58
CA VAL A 23 29.26 -0.58 22.25
C VAL A 23 30.02 -1.75 22.85
N ASP A 24 29.38 -2.52 23.72
CA ASP A 24 29.90 -3.79 24.23
C ASP A 24 29.23 -4.95 23.50
N ALA A 25 29.97 -5.61 22.61
CA ALA A 25 29.47 -6.72 21.81
C ALA A 25 29.28 -8.03 22.62
N ALA A 26 29.83 -8.12 23.84
CA ALA A 26 29.63 -9.27 24.73
C ALA A 26 28.34 -9.15 25.56
N ALA A 27 27.78 -7.95 25.70
CA ALA A 27 26.55 -7.69 26.46
C ALA A 27 25.29 -7.98 25.64
N GLN A 28 24.89 -9.25 25.54
CA GLN A 28 23.66 -9.66 24.85
C GLN A 28 22.39 -9.26 25.63
N LYS A 29 21.45 -8.58 24.96
CA LYS A 29 20.13 -8.20 25.54
C LYS A 29 18.95 -9.02 25.03
N GLY A 30 19.11 -9.74 23.92
CA GLY A 30 18.06 -10.51 23.26
C GLY A 30 18.09 -10.38 21.74
N PRO A 31 17.21 -11.09 21.02
CA PRO A 31 17.15 -11.04 19.56
C PRO A 31 16.60 -9.69 19.07
N LEU A 32 17.25 -9.09 18.09
CA LEU A 32 16.70 -7.96 17.33
C LEU A 32 15.68 -8.49 16.32
N ARG A 33 14.39 -8.26 16.56
CA ARG A 33 13.34 -8.59 15.59
C ARG A 33 13.36 -7.58 14.45
N PRO A 34 13.51 -8.00 13.18
CA PRO A 34 13.42 -7.08 12.05
C PRO A 34 12.01 -6.50 11.94
N ILE A 35 11.85 -5.22 12.29
CA ILE A 35 10.59 -4.46 12.13
C ILE A 35 10.60 -3.55 10.90
N TYR A 36 11.71 -3.56 10.15
CA TYR A 36 12.00 -2.62 9.06
C TYR A 36 11.70 -3.19 7.66
N SER A 37 11.33 -4.47 7.54
CA SER A 37 11.14 -5.13 6.24
C SER A 37 9.73 -4.93 5.67
N PHE A 38 9.19 -3.71 5.76
CA PHE A 38 7.89 -3.31 5.25
C PHE A 38 8.02 -2.13 4.29
N PHE A 39 7.49 -2.25 3.07
CA PHE A 39 7.56 -1.22 2.05
C PHE A 39 6.19 -1.01 1.40
N GLY A 40 5.85 0.25 1.14
CA GLY A 40 4.66 0.64 0.40
C GLY A 40 5.00 1.48 -0.81
N TYR A 41 4.16 1.43 -1.84
CA TYR A 41 4.24 2.31 -3.00
C TYR A 41 2.85 2.57 -3.59
N ASP A 42 2.81 3.51 -4.51
CA ASP A 42 1.59 3.95 -5.17
C ASP A 42 1.33 3.13 -6.45
N GLU A 43 0.06 2.97 -6.80
CA GLU A 43 -0.44 2.19 -7.94
C GLU A 43 0.04 0.71 -8.04
N PRO A 44 -0.86 -0.26 -7.81
CA PRO A 44 -0.54 -1.68 -7.81
C PRO A 44 -0.16 -2.19 -9.21
N ASN A 45 -0.52 -1.48 -10.28
CA ASN A 45 -0.28 -1.92 -11.66
C ASN A 45 1.18 -1.75 -12.11
N TYR A 46 2.00 -0.94 -11.42
CA TYR A 46 3.44 -0.88 -11.67
C TYR A 46 4.20 -2.11 -11.14
N THR A 47 3.60 -2.88 -10.22
CA THR A 47 4.20 -4.06 -9.57
C THR A 47 4.89 -5.00 -10.58
N TYR A 48 4.15 -5.40 -11.60
CA TYR A 48 4.58 -6.41 -12.58
C TYR A 48 5.28 -5.81 -13.81
N MET A 49 5.50 -4.49 -13.84
CA MET A 49 6.25 -3.82 -14.91
C MET A 49 7.76 -4.00 -14.71
N LYS A 50 8.56 -3.67 -15.74
CA LYS A 50 10.02 -3.82 -15.72
C LYS A 50 10.66 -3.20 -14.48
N ASP A 51 10.36 -1.93 -14.20
CA ASP A 51 11.02 -1.20 -13.12
C ASP A 51 10.44 -1.53 -11.74
N GLY A 52 9.15 -1.88 -11.65
CA GLY A 52 8.56 -2.43 -10.42
C GLY A 52 9.20 -3.75 -10.03
N LYS A 53 9.35 -4.68 -10.99
CA LYS A 53 10.07 -5.94 -10.80
C LYS A 53 11.52 -5.74 -10.37
N LYS A 54 12.22 -4.75 -10.94
CA LYS A 54 13.59 -4.39 -10.57
C LYS A 54 13.65 -3.90 -9.12
N LEU A 55 12.83 -2.91 -8.76
CA LEU A 55 12.79 -2.34 -7.41
C LEU A 55 12.48 -3.40 -6.36
N LEU A 56 11.46 -4.22 -6.60
CA LEU A 56 11.08 -5.29 -5.67
C LEU A 56 12.22 -6.31 -5.48
N SER A 57 12.95 -6.67 -6.54
CA SER A 57 14.11 -7.54 -6.42
C SER A 57 15.25 -6.91 -5.61
N GLU A 58 15.49 -5.61 -5.76
CA GLU A 58 16.50 -4.88 -4.97
C GLU A 58 16.10 -4.82 -3.48
N LEU A 59 14.83 -4.54 -3.18
CA LEU A 59 14.30 -4.55 -1.81
C LEU A 59 14.41 -5.94 -1.17
N ALA A 60 14.08 -7.00 -1.91
CA ALA A 60 14.21 -8.38 -1.44
C ALA A 60 15.68 -8.71 -1.13
N ALA A 61 16.63 -8.28 -1.96
CA ALA A 61 18.06 -8.54 -1.77
C ALA A 61 18.67 -7.78 -0.57
N LEU A 62 18.11 -6.62 -0.20
CA LEU A 62 18.58 -5.82 0.93
C LEU A 62 18.14 -6.37 2.29
N SER A 63 17.18 -7.27 2.33
CA SER A 63 16.59 -7.76 3.58
C SER A 63 16.98 -9.22 3.86
N PRO A 64 17.45 -9.54 5.08
CA PRO A 64 17.74 -10.92 5.48
C PRO A 64 16.47 -11.72 5.82
N VAL A 65 15.31 -11.07 5.86
CA VAL A 65 13.99 -11.67 6.11
C VAL A 65 13.03 -11.33 4.97
N PRO A 66 11.91 -12.06 4.81
CA PRO A 66 10.88 -11.69 3.84
C PRO A 66 10.44 -10.23 3.98
N VAL A 67 10.39 -9.55 2.85
CA VAL A 67 9.85 -8.20 2.75
C VAL A 67 8.32 -8.27 2.64
N HIS A 68 7.62 -7.43 3.40
CA HIS A 68 6.18 -7.24 3.26
C HIS A 68 5.91 -6.02 2.39
N VAL A 69 5.04 -6.18 1.40
CA VAL A 69 4.79 -5.18 0.36
C VAL A 69 3.32 -4.77 0.35
N ARG A 70 3.07 -3.47 0.39
CA ARG A 70 1.73 -2.88 0.39
C ARG A 70 1.52 -1.97 -0.83
N ALA A 71 0.38 -2.11 -1.50
CA ALA A 71 -0.07 -1.18 -2.52
C ALA A 71 -1.58 -0.94 -2.38
N HIS A 72 -2.02 0.25 -2.78
CA HIS A 72 -3.44 0.64 -2.78
C HIS A 72 -4.22 -0.02 -3.94
N ASN A 73 -5.55 0.12 -3.91
CA ASN A 73 -6.44 -0.17 -5.06
C ASN A 73 -6.53 -1.65 -5.48
N MET A 74 -6.40 -2.58 -4.54
CA MET A 74 -6.52 -4.01 -4.80
C MET A 74 -7.94 -4.45 -5.23
N LEU A 75 -8.97 -3.65 -4.99
CA LEU A 75 -10.38 -3.94 -5.32
C LEU A 75 -11.05 -2.87 -6.20
N THR A 76 -10.30 -1.87 -6.68
CA THR A 76 -10.83 -0.82 -7.57
C THR A 76 -11.15 -1.37 -8.96
N THR A 77 -12.30 -0.99 -9.52
CA THR A 77 -12.74 -1.35 -10.88
C THR A 77 -11.89 -0.63 -11.94
N GLY A 78 -11.57 -1.31 -13.04
CA GLY A 78 -10.79 -0.73 -14.13
C GLY A 78 -10.21 -1.79 -15.06
N ASP A 79 -9.18 -1.42 -15.81
CA ASP A 79 -8.57 -2.26 -16.86
C ASP A 79 -7.14 -2.71 -16.50
N GLY A 80 -6.63 -2.31 -15.33
CA GLY A 80 -5.25 -2.56 -14.92
C GLY A 80 -4.21 -1.70 -15.62
N THR A 81 -4.62 -0.65 -16.34
CA THR A 81 -3.71 0.35 -16.90
C THR A 81 -3.15 1.22 -15.77
N ALA A 82 -1.82 1.19 -15.61
CA ALA A 82 -1.13 2.00 -14.62
C ALA A 82 -1.30 3.50 -14.91
N ALA A 83 -1.58 4.30 -13.87
CA ALA A 83 -1.74 5.75 -13.99
C ALA A 83 -1.48 6.43 -12.64
N LEU A 84 -0.85 7.60 -12.63
CA LEU A 84 -0.56 8.31 -11.39
C LEU A 84 -1.83 8.56 -10.56
N LYS A 85 -1.75 8.23 -9.26
CA LYS A 85 -2.84 8.22 -8.26
C LYS A 85 -4.02 7.34 -8.61
N TRP A 86 -3.85 6.36 -9.50
CA TRP A 86 -4.89 5.42 -9.87
C TRP A 86 -4.37 3.99 -10.08
N GLY A 87 -5.07 3.04 -9.47
CA GLY A 87 -4.84 1.62 -9.64
C GLY A 87 -6.14 0.88 -9.86
N SER A 88 -6.08 -0.28 -10.51
CA SER A 88 -7.24 -1.16 -10.57
C SER A 88 -6.83 -2.61 -10.80
N THR A 89 -7.63 -3.52 -10.25
CA THR A 89 -7.49 -4.96 -10.47
C THR A 89 -8.70 -5.57 -11.14
N ASN A 90 -9.83 -4.84 -11.14
CA ASN A 90 -11.11 -5.31 -11.65
C ASN A 90 -11.62 -6.60 -10.99
N ALA A 91 -11.22 -6.85 -9.74
CA ALA A 91 -11.56 -8.05 -8.98
C ALA A 91 -13.06 -8.32 -8.85
N TYR A 92 -13.90 -7.28 -8.99
CA TYR A 92 -15.35 -7.39 -8.86
C TYR A 92 -16.09 -6.57 -9.92
N THR A 93 -17.02 -7.22 -10.60
CA THR A 93 -18.06 -6.61 -11.43
C THR A 93 -19.40 -7.31 -11.18
N GLU A 94 -20.49 -6.80 -11.75
CA GLU A 94 -21.79 -7.47 -11.74
C GLU A 94 -22.26 -7.72 -13.18
N ASP A 95 -23.00 -8.81 -13.40
CA ASP A 95 -23.73 -9.00 -14.65
C ASP A 95 -25.00 -8.13 -14.72
N ALA A 96 -25.76 -8.23 -15.82
CA ALA A 96 -26.99 -7.46 -16.02
C ALA A 96 -28.09 -7.76 -14.98
N ASN A 97 -28.01 -8.90 -14.28
CA ASN A 97 -28.94 -9.30 -13.23
C ASN A 97 -28.42 -8.92 -11.82
N GLY A 98 -27.25 -8.28 -11.74
CA GLY A 98 -26.61 -7.93 -10.46
C GLY A 98 -25.89 -9.11 -9.80
N ASN A 99 -25.61 -10.21 -10.52
CA ASN A 99 -24.83 -11.31 -9.96
C ASN A 99 -23.34 -10.96 -9.95
N PRO A 100 -22.61 -11.25 -8.85
CA PRO A 100 -21.17 -11.05 -8.77
C PRO A 100 -20.41 -11.79 -9.87
N LYS A 101 -19.41 -11.11 -10.44
CA LYS A 101 -18.38 -11.66 -11.31
C LYS A 101 -17.02 -11.31 -10.74
N TYR A 102 -16.22 -12.34 -10.50
CA TYR A 102 -14.88 -12.20 -9.95
C TYR A 102 -13.83 -12.47 -11.02
N ASP A 103 -12.82 -11.60 -11.10
CA ASP A 103 -11.67 -11.77 -11.99
C ASP A 103 -10.38 -11.49 -11.21
N TRP A 104 -9.68 -12.57 -10.86
CA TRP A 104 -8.45 -12.48 -10.06
C TRP A 104 -7.20 -12.26 -10.91
N THR A 105 -7.30 -12.13 -12.23
CA THR A 105 -6.14 -12.14 -13.15
C THR A 105 -5.10 -11.09 -12.78
N ILE A 106 -5.52 -9.84 -12.51
CA ILE A 106 -4.58 -8.76 -12.17
C ILE A 106 -4.08 -8.88 -10.73
N VAL A 107 -4.97 -9.25 -9.80
CA VAL A 107 -4.61 -9.50 -8.39
C VAL A 107 -3.52 -10.57 -8.30
N ASP A 108 -3.74 -11.69 -8.98
CA ASP A 108 -2.79 -12.80 -9.08
C ASP A 108 -1.47 -12.32 -9.66
N ARG A 109 -1.49 -11.54 -10.74
CA ARG A 109 -0.26 -11.02 -11.36
C ARG A 109 0.56 -10.16 -10.39
N ILE A 110 -0.10 -9.39 -9.52
CA ILE A 110 0.53 -8.59 -8.46
C ILE A 110 1.12 -9.52 -7.40
N PHE A 111 0.34 -10.45 -6.85
CA PHE A 111 0.78 -11.36 -5.79
C PHE A 111 1.87 -12.33 -6.26
N ASP A 112 1.73 -12.91 -7.45
CA ASP A 112 2.73 -13.77 -8.09
C ASP A 112 4.07 -13.02 -8.19
N THR A 113 4.05 -11.74 -8.56
CA THR A 113 5.26 -10.91 -8.63
C THR A 113 5.94 -10.74 -7.28
N TYR A 114 5.20 -10.64 -6.17
CA TYR A 114 5.76 -10.60 -4.82
C TYR A 114 6.34 -11.95 -4.41
N LEU A 115 5.56 -13.01 -4.57
CA LEU A 115 5.92 -14.36 -4.11
C LEU A 115 7.12 -14.94 -4.86
N GLU A 116 7.25 -14.67 -6.17
CA GLU A 116 8.43 -14.99 -6.98
C GLU A 116 9.73 -14.42 -6.37
N ARG A 117 9.64 -13.33 -5.60
CA ARG A 117 10.77 -12.65 -4.92
C ARG A 117 10.87 -13.00 -3.45
N ARG A 118 10.11 -14.00 -2.97
CA ARG A 118 10.00 -14.39 -1.55
C ARG A 118 9.52 -13.25 -0.65
N MET A 119 8.78 -12.31 -1.23
CA MET A 119 8.10 -11.24 -0.50
C MET A 119 6.70 -11.70 -0.12
N LYS A 120 6.09 -11.01 0.83
CA LYS A 120 4.72 -11.28 1.28
C LYS A 120 3.84 -10.06 1.07
N PRO A 121 2.59 -10.22 0.62
CA PRO A 121 1.68 -9.10 0.55
C PRO A 121 1.26 -8.66 1.96
N MET A 122 1.23 -7.34 2.16
CA MET A 122 0.38 -6.68 3.13
C MET A 122 -0.84 -6.19 2.35
N VAL A 123 -1.88 -7.01 2.35
CA VAL A 123 -3.04 -6.87 1.48
C VAL A 123 -3.93 -5.74 2.00
N GLU A 124 -4.08 -4.68 1.21
CA GLU A 124 -5.14 -3.70 1.42
C GLU A 124 -6.47 -4.25 0.90
N ILE A 125 -7.46 -4.34 1.77
CA ILE A 125 -8.85 -4.60 1.41
C ILE A 125 -9.49 -3.26 1.06
N GLY A 126 -9.27 -2.84 -0.18
CA GLY A 126 -9.74 -1.57 -0.73
C GLY A 126 -9.26 -1.32 -2.17
N PHE A 127 -9.76 -0.31 -2.87
CA PHE A 127 -10.91 0.49 -2.47
C PHE A 127 -12.21 -0.07 -3.07
N MET A 128 -13.28 0.71 -3.16
CA MET A 128 -14.60 0.17 -3.48
C MET A 128 -14.75 -0.13 -4.99
N PRO A 129 -15.13 -1.37 -5.40
CA PRO A 129 -15.56 -1.63 -6.77
C PRO A 129 -16.70 -0.71 -7.20
N GLU A 130 -16.71 -0.26 -8.46
CA GLU A 130 -17.71 0.68 -8.98
C GLU A 130 -19.13 0.12 -8.82
N ALA A 131 -19.31 -1.17 -9.14
CA ALA A 131 -20.60 -1.83 -9.01
C ALA A 131 -21.11 -1.89 -7.56
N LEU A 132 -20.22 -1.87 -6.56
CA LEU A 132 -20.60 -1.91 -5.14
C LEU A 132 -20.62 -0.54 -4.48
N SER A 133 -20.11 0.52 -5.09
CA SER A 133 -20.10 1.84 -4.47
C SER A 133 -21.52 2.38 -4.23
N ALA A 134 -21.75 2.94 -3.04
CA ALA A 134 -22.98 3.65 -2.69
C ALA A 134 -23.18 4.96 -3.50
N LYS A 135 -22.09 5.51 -4.03
CA LYS A 135 -22.13 6.69 -4.91
C LYS A 135 -21.07 6.54 -6.00
N PRO A 136 -21.34 5.75 -7.05
CA PRO A 136 -20.32 5.36 -8.01
C PRO A 136 -19.86 6.50 -8.91
N GLN A 137 -20.71 7.51 -9.20
CA GLN A 137 -20.38 8.54 -10.19
C GLN A 137 -20.03 9.91 -9.57
N PRO A 138 -18.98 10.58 -10.08
CA PRO A 138 -17.96 10.06 -11.01
C PRO A 138 -17.12 8.97 -10.34
N TYR A 139 -16.69 7.93 -11.07
CA TYR A 139 -15.92 6.83 -10.46
C TYR A 139 -14.42 7.10 -10.48
N ARG A 140 -13.79 7.08 -11.66
CA ARG A 140 -12.37 7.38 -11.84
C ARG A 140 -12.15 8.89 -11.81
N HIS A 141 -11.13 9.32 -11.07
CA HIS A 141 -10.67 10.71 -11.06
C HIS A 141 -9.49 10.90 -12.00
N ASN A 142 -9.21 12.14 -12.35
CA ASN A 142 -7.97 12.54 -13.03
C ASN A 142 -7.07 13.22 -12.01
N TRP A 143 -5.80 12.81 -11.96
CA TRP A 143 -4.82 13.43 -11.09
C TRP A 143 -4.11 14.60 -11.78
N ASP A 144 -4.05 15.72 -11.08
CA ASP A 144 -3.28 16.90 -11.45
C ASP A 144 -2.73 17.53 -10.16
N PRO A 145 -1.40 17.74 -10.04
CA PRO A 145 -0.80 18.30 -8.82
C PRO A 145 -1.26 19.73 -8.50
N SER A 146 -1.87 20.45 -9.45
CA SER A 146 -2.46 21.77 -9.23
C SER A 146 -3.85 21.72 -8.59
N GLN A 147 -4.50 20.56 -8.59
CA GLN A 147 -5.84 20.42 -8.03
C GLN A 147 -5.83 20.13 -6.52
N PRO A 148 -6.88 20.55 -5.79
CA PRO A 148 -7.01 20.21 -4.37
C PRO A 148 -7.00 18.70 -4.20
N TYR A 149 -6.28 18.19 -3.20
CA TYR A 149 -6.19 16.75 -2.94
C TYR A 149 -7.57 16.07 -2.83
N LYS A 150 -8.56 16.78 -2.28
CA LYS A 150 -9.94 16.30 -2.18
C LYS A 150 -10.56 15.86 -3.52
N SER A 151 -10.07 16.38 -4.65
CA SER A 151 -10.56 16.05 -6.00
C SER A 151 -10.45 14.55 -6.33
N ILE A 152 -9.57 13.81 -5.65
CA ILE A 152 -9.40 12.38 -5.87
C ILE A 152 -10.48 11.54 -5.19
N TYR A 153 -11.22 12.06 -4.21
CA TYR A 153 -12.27 11.30 -3.51
C TYR A 153 -13.55 11.26 -4.33
N THR A 154 -13.58 10.30 -5.25
CA THR A 154 -14.68 10.02 -6.17
C THR A 154 -15.34 8.68 -5.79
N GLY A 155 -16.05 8.02 -6.70
CA GLY A 155 -16.89 6.86 -6.38
C GLY A 155 -16.17 5.66 -5.77
N TRP A 156 -14.86 5.52 -5.96
CA TRP A 156 -14.04 4.46 -5.35
C TRP A 156 -13.90 4.59 -3.83
N ALA A 157 -14.12 5.78 -3.26
CA ALA A 157 -13.89 6.06 -1.83
C ALA A 157 -15.16 5.96 -0.96
N TYR A 158 -16.31 5.61 -1.55
CA TYR A 158 -17.59 5.48 -0.84
C TYR A 158 -17.76 4.08 -0.24
N PRO A 159 -18.57 3.94 0.83
CA PRO A 159 -18.91 2.63 1.40
C PRO A 159 -19.68 1.76 0.39
N PRO A 160 -19.77 0.44 0.64
CA PRO A 160 -20.55 -0.44 -0.22
C PRO A 160 -22.05 -0.14 -0.07
N LYS A 161 -22.79 -0.20 -1.18
CA LYS A 161 -24.26 -0.15 -1.22
C LYS A 161 -24.89 -1.45 -0.67
N ASP A 162 -24.13 -2.54 -0.67
CA ASP A 162 -24.53 -3.85 -0.16
C ASP A 162 -23.36 -4.48 0.61
N TYR A 163 -23.46 -4.50 1.94
CA TYR A 163 -22.45 -5.08 2.82
C TYR A 163 -22.35 -6.61 2.73
N LYS A 164 -23.42 -7.31 2.32
CA LYS A 164 -23.37 -8.77 2.13
C LYS A 164 -22.54 -9.12 0.91
N LYS A 165 -22.73 -8.39 -0.19
CA LYS A 165 -21.89 -8.54 -1.39
C LYS A 165 -20.43 -8.14 -1.13
N TRP A 166 -20.20 -7.10 -0.32
CA TRP A 166 -18.84 -6.75 0.11
C TRP A 166 -18.17 -7.86 0.94
N SER A 167 -18.87 -8.43 1.92
CA SER A 167 -18.32 -9.54 2.71
C SER A 167 -18.07 -10.78 1.85
N GLU A 168 -18.96 -11.05 0.89
CA GLU A 168 -18.82 -12.19 -0.03
C GLU A 168 -17.63 -11.99 -0.97
N LEU A 169 -17.39 -10.77 -1.47
CA LEU A 169 -16.19 -10.45 -2.24
C LEU A 169 -14.91 -10.76 -1.45
N ILE A 170 -14.81 -10.30 -0.21
CA ILE A 170 -13.63 -10.57 0.64
C ILE A 170 -13.49 -12.07 0.88
N TYR A 171 -14.58 -12.77 1.17
CA TYR A 171 -14.58 -14.22 1.37
C TYR A 171 -14.06 -14.97 0.13
N GLN A 172 -14.62 -14.68 -1.05
CA GLN A 172 -14.22 -15.30 -2.31
C GLN A 172 -12.77 -14.99 -2.68
N TRP A 173 -12.32 -13.76 -2.40
CA TRP A 173 -10.93 -13.38 -2.63
C TRP A 173 -9.96 -14.17 -1.76
N VAL A 174 -10.20 -14.24 -0.45
CA VAL A 174 -9.35 -15.02 0.48
C VAL A 174 -9.40 -16.51 0.14
N ARG A 175 -10.59 -17.04 -0.20
CA ARG A 175 -10.76 -18.42 -0.65
C ARG A 175 -9.91 -18.72 -1.89
N HIS A 176 -9.98 -17.87 -2.92
CA HIS A 176 -9.15 -17.98 -4.12
C HIS A 176 -7.66 -17.96 -3.78
N CYS A 177 -7.21 -17.02 -2.95
CA CYS A 177 -5.82 -16.98 -2.50
C CYS A 177 -5.39 -18.27 -1.79
N ILE A 178 -6.23 -18.83 -0.91
CA ILE A 178 -5.95 -20.10 -0.23
C ILE A 178 -5.86 -21.25 -1.24
N ASP A 179 -6.77 -21.30 -2.19
CA ASP A 179 -6.83 -22.36 -3.20
C ASP A 179 -5.62 -22.28 -4.16
N LYS A 180 -5.13 -21.07 -4.49
CA LYS A 180 -3.97 -20.85 -5.37
C LYS A 180 -2.61 -20.95 -4.67
N TYR A 181 -2.45 -20.33 -3.50
CA TYR A 181 -1.16 -20.16 -2.82
C TYR A 181 -0.97 -21.08 -1.62
N GLY A 182 -2.04 -21.72 -1.15
CA GLY A 182 -2.03 -22.58 0.02
C GLY A 182 -2.32 -21.82 1.33
N ARG A 183 -2.99 -22.52 2.25
CA ARG A 183 -3.45 -21.95 3.52
C ARG A 183 -2.31 -21.38 4.37
N GLU A 184 -1.19 -22.09 4.48
CA GLU A 184 -0.08 -21.67 5.34
C GLU A 184 0.57 -20.40 4.84
N GLU A 185 0.75 -20.27 3.51
CA GLU A 185 1.27 -19.06 2.89
C GLU A 185 0.33 -17.88 3.14
N VAL A 186 -0.96 -18.03 2.83
CA VAL A 186 -1.95 -16.96 2.99
C VAL A 186 -2.16 -16.55 4.46
N ALA A 187 -2.09 -17.49 5.40
CA ALA A 187 -2.18 -17.20 6.83
C ALA A 187 -0.97 -16.40 7.35
N SER A 188 0.12 -16.36 6.59
CA SER A 188 1.32 -15.59 6.93
C SER A 188 1.33 -14.16 6.38
N TRP A 189 0.30 -13.79 5.59
CA TRP A 189 0.13 -12.44 5.05
C TRP A 189 -0.55 -11.51 6.07
N TYR A 190 -0.39 -10.21 5.87
CA TYR A 190 -1.19 -9.21 6.59
C TYR A 190 -2.41 -8.81 5.76
N TRP A 191 -3.52 -8.57 6.45
CA TRP A 191 -4.78 -8.13 5.84
C TRP A 191 -5.22 -6.84 6.54
N GLU A 192 -5.11 -5.72 5.82
CA GLU A 192 -5.46 -4.39 6.29
C GLU A 192 -6.80 -3.97 5.69
N VAL A 193 -7.72 -3.48 6.53
CA VAL A 193 -9.03 -3.02 6.06
C VAL A 193 -8.96 -1.53 5.76
N TRP A 194 -9.10 -1.17 4.47
CA TRP A 194 -9.16 0.21 3.98
C TRP A 194 -7.89 1.05 4.20
N ASN A 195 -7.96 2.35 3.89
CA ASN A 195 -6.93 3.37 4.13
C ASN A 195 -7.52 4.79 4.24
#